data_AF-A0A2S6T656-F1
#
_entry.id   AF-A0A2S6T656-F1
#
_cell.length_a   1.000
_cell.length_b   1.000
_cell.length_c   1.000
_cell.angle_alpha   90.00
_cell.angle_beta   90.00
_cell.angle_gamma   90.00
#
_symmetry.space_group_name_H-M   'P 1'
#
loop_
_entity.id
_entity.type
_entity.pdbx_description
1 polymer ?
#
loop_
_entity_poly.entity_id
_entity_poly.type
_entity_poly.pdbx_seq_one_letter_code
_entity_poly.pdbx_strand_id
1 'polypeptide(L)' 'MAKKMLIPIFPLNGAILFPETNLPLNIFEERYIEMIDFALGKNKLFGMIQTKD' A
#
# COMPACT_ATOMS: atom_id res chain seq x y z
N MET A 1 -16.92 -14.77 -13.19
CA MET A 1 -16.77 -14.56 -11.73
C MET A 1 -15.43 -13.87 -11.50
N ALA A 2 -15.40 -12.64 -11.01
CA ALA A 2 -14.13 -11.94 -10.72
C ALA A 2 -13.43 -12.61 -9.52
N LYS A 3 -12.13 -12.91 -9.66
CA LYS A 3 -11.33 -13.52 -8.59
C LYS A 3 -11.18 -12.50 -7.46
N LYS A 4 -11.64 -12.86 -6.25
CA LYS A 4 -11.49 -12.02 -5.06
C LYS A 4 -10.00 -11.97 -4.69
N MET A 5 -9.41 -10.78 -4.68
CA MET A 5 -8.01 -10.56 -4.32
C MET A 5 -7.95 -9.86 -2.97
N LEU A 6 -7.23 -10.46 -2.01
CA LEU A 6 -6.91 -9.84 -0.73
C LEU A 6 -5.60 -9.08 -0.89
N ILE A 7 -5.61 -7.79 -0.58
CA ILE A 7 -4.45 -6.89 -0.74
C ILE A 7 -4.30 -6.11 0.58
N PRO A 8 -3.08 -6.00 1.15
CA PRO A 8 -2.84 -5.13 2.28
C PRO A 8 -3.04 -3.65 1.90
N ILE A 9 -3.41 -2.81 2.87
CA ILE A 9 -3.74 -1.41 2.64
C ILE A 9 -2.82 -0.50 3.45
N PHE A 10 -2.13 0.40 2.77
CA PHE A 10 -1.35 1.47 3.36
C PHE A 10 -2.18 2.76 3.43
N PRO A 11 -2.36 3.37 4.62
CA PRO A 11 -2.98 4.68 4.71
C PRO A 11 -2.02 5.75 4.20
N LEU A 12 -2.45 6.51 3.21
CA LEU A 12 -1.71 7.63 2.65
C LEU A 12 -2.46 8.91 2.99
N ASN A 13 -1.93 9.72 3.89
CA ASN A 13 -2.56 10.97 4.31
C ASN A 13 -1.85 12.16 3.70
N GLY A 14 -2.62 13.18 3.29
CA GLY A 14 -2.08 14.44 2.75
C GLY A 14 -1.35 14.34 1.40
N ALA A 15 -1.53 13.26 0.63
CA ALA A 15 -0.90 13.11 -0.69
C ALA A 15 -1.91 12.74 -1.78
N ILE A 16 -1.63 13.14 -3.02
CA ILE A 16 -2.37 12.72 -4.22
C ILE A 16 -1.39 11.98 -5.12
N LEU A 17 -1.72 10.74 -5.47
CA LEU A 17 -0.94 9.92 -6.39
C LEU A 17 -1.70 9.78 -7.71
N PHE A 18 -1.06 10.14 -8.82
CA PHE A 18 -1.62 9.92 -10.15
C PHE A 18 -1.18 8.56 -10.70
N PRO A 19 -1.94 7.97 -11.63
CA PRO A 19 -1.51 6.76 -12.34
C PRO A 19 -0.10 6.94 -12.93
N GLU A 20 0.70 5.88 -12.88
CA GLU A 20 2.06 5.83 -13.44
C GLU A 20 3.07 6.82 -12.81
N THR A 21 2.75 7.38 -11.63
CA THR A 21 3.69 8.22 -10.88
C THR A 21 4.42 7.43 -9.79
N ASN A 22 5.63 7.87 -9.46
CA ASN A 22 6.44 7.29 -8.39
C ASN A 22 6.36 8.18 -7.14
N LEU A 23 5.94 7.60 -6.02
CA LEU A 23 5.97 8.26 -4.71
C LEU A 23 6.92 7.49 -3.78
N PRO A 24 8.11 8.04 -3.47
CA PRO A 24 8.98 7.47 -2.46
C PRO A 24 8.28 7.51 -1.10
N LEU A 25 8.10 6.34 -0.48
CA LEU A 25 7.54 6.23 0.87
C LEU A 25 8.66 5.94 1.86
N ASN A 26 8.67 6.70 2.94
CA ASN A 26 9.52 6.42 4.09
C ASN A 26 8.73 5.59 5.08
N ILE A 27 9.11 4.33 5.26
CA ILE A 27 8.39 3.37 6.10
C ILE A 27 9.23 3.06 7.34
N PHE A 28 8.69 3.39 8.52
CA PHE A 28 9.41 3.21 9.79
C PHE A 28 8.61 2.46 10.85
N GLU A 29 7.27 2.50 10.81
CA GLU A 29 6.45 1.76 11.76
C GLU A 29 6.50 0.25 11.45
N GLU A 30 6.73 -0.56 12.49
CA GLU A 30 6.90 -2.01 12.39
C GLU A 30 5.76 -2.69 11.62
N ARG A 31 4.50 -2.34 11.92
CA ARG A 31 3.31 -2.85 11.20
C ARG A 31 3.36 -2.64 9.68
N TYR A 32 3.97 -1.55 9.22
CA TYR A 32 4.09 -1.26 7.79
C TYR A 32 5.32 -1.92 7.17
N ILE A 33 6.39 -2.12 7.95
CA ILE A 33 7.53 -2.94 7.52
C ILE A 33 7.06 -4.37 7.27
N GLU A 34 6.34 -4.98 8.21
CA GLU A 34 5.75 -6.31 8.08
C GLU A 34 4.80 -6.41 6.87
N MET A 35 4.01 -5.37 6.63
CA MET A 35 3.12 -5.28 5.47
C MET A 35 3.89 -5.28 4.15
N ILE A 36 4.99 -4.51 4.07
CA ILE A 36 5.85 -4.46 2.89
C ILE A 36 6.55 -5.81 2.68
N ASP A 37 7.08 -6.43 3.74
CA ASP A 37 7.68 -7.76 3.67
C ASP A 37 6.68 -8.81 3.15
N PHE A 38 5.44 -8.76 3.65
CA PHE A 38 4.35 -9.59 3.14
C PHE A 38 4.08 -9.34 1.65
N ALA A 39 4.00 -8.08 1.22
CA ALA A 39 3.75 -7.74 -0.18
C ALA A 39 4.90 -8.20 -1.09
N LEU A 40 6.16 -8.02 -0.65
CA LEU A 40 7.37 -8.45 -1.35
C LEU A 40 7.42 -9.98 -1.52
N GLY A 41 6.96 -10.74 -0.52
CA GLY A 41 6.84 -12.20 -0.58
C GLY A 41 5.65 -12.71 -1.42
N LYS A 42 4.82 -11.82 -1.96
CA LYS A 42 3.67 -12.14 -2.83
C LYS A 42 3.88 -11.53 -4.22
N ASN A 43 2.91 -10.75 -4.70
CA ASN A 43 2.93 -10.17 -6.04
C ASN A 43 3.55 -8.77 -6.07
N LYS A 44 4.20 -8.33 -4.97
CA LYS A 44 4.74 -6.96 -4.80
C LYS A 44 3.68 -5.87 -4.96
N LEU A 45 2.44 -6.20 -4.63
CA LEU A 45 1.28 -5.31 -4.70
C LEU A 45 0.72 -5.08 -3.30
N PHE A 46 0.46 -3.81 -3.00
CA PHE A 46 -0.34 -3.35 -1.89
C PHE A 46 -1.23 -2.21 -2.38
N GLY A 47 -2.35 -1.98 -1.71
CA GLY A 47 -3.24 -0.86 -1.99
C GLY A 47 -2.92 0.34 -1.14
N MET A 48 -3.34 1.52 -1.58
CA MET A 48 -3.28 2.74 -0.78
C MET A 48 -4.69 3.27 -0.57
N ILE A 49 -4.96 3.82 0.60
CA ILE A 49 -6.23 4.48 0.91
C ILE A 49 -5.99 5.87 1.49
N GLN A 50 -6.75 6.84 1.03
CA GLN A 50 -6.86 8.13 1.70
C GLN A 50 -7.84 7.96 2.87
N THR A 51 -7.38 8.08 4.11
CA THR A 51 -8.32 8.03 5.25
C THR A 51 -9.14 9.31 5.26
N LYS A 52 -10.43 9.19 5.59
CA LYS A 52 -11.19 10.33 6.07
C LYS A 52 -10.79 10.55 7.52
N ASP A 53 -10.58 11.80 7.91
CA ASP A 53 -10.47 12.16 9.33
C ASP A 53 -11.71 11.69 10.11
#